data_AF-X0Y0D7-F1
#
_entry.id   AF-X0Y0D7-F1
#
_cell.length_a   1.000
_cell.length_b   1.000
_cell.length_c   1.000
_cell.angle_alpha   90.00
_cell.angle_beta   90.00
_cell.angle_gamma   90.00
#
_symmetry.space_group_name_H-M   'P 1'
#
loop_
_entity.id
_entity.type
_entity.pdbx_description
1 polymer ?
#
loop_
_entity_poly.entity_id
_entity_poly.type
_entity_poly.pdbx_seq_one_letter_code
_entity_poly.pdbx_strand_id
1 'polypeptide(L)'
;CGNSGPKPGVVYAHALNGAISQYGRMVALNVGTWPDTGMDPKMTEQTAKNLIDWCYAAVTTVALRGRRVVIFGHDSMGMETALAHILPIRNTFGLEITRLDMKLLADMLNKKAYNEKELKSLRAWINRHIGKRLELRDEADSERFDMSLAMYLIVRDLMADLNAIGGGFMSQLEWGSDLRGIPLPVADVMESFFNSTFDHNGRKAPLPYATEADVQGLLTMLFMTYLS
;
A
#
# COMPACT_ATOMS: atom_id res chain seq x y z
N CYS A 1 19.76 -18.76 -18.08
CA CYS A 1 20.61 -19.49 -19.05
C CYS A 1 21.23 -18.49 -19.99
N GLY A 2 22.33 -18.81 -20.64
CA GLY A 2 22.93 -17.88 -21.61
C GLY A 2 23.57 -18.67 -22.73
N ASN A 3 23.88 -17.95 -23.79
CA ASN A 3 24.33 -18.53 -25.03
C ASN A 3 25.79 -18.96 -24.85
N SER A 4 26.05 -20.26 -24.90
CA SER A 4 27.41 -20.78 -24.98
C SER A 4 27.39 -22.08 -25.77
N GLY A 5 28.29 -22.21 -26.75
CA GLY A 5 28.37 -23.42 -27.59
C GLY A 5 28.57 -24.72 -26.79
N PRO A 6 29.50 -24.77 -25.81
CA PRO A 6 29.77 -26.00 -25.04
C PRO A 6 28.65 -26.41 -24.08
N LYS A 7 27.83 -25.45 -23.63
CA LYS A 7 26.70 -25.70 -22.72
C LYS A 7 25.46 -25.03 -23.30
N PRO A 8 24.68 -25.73 -24.16
CA PRO A 8 23.59 -25.14 -24.93
C PRO A 8 22.32 -24.88 -24.07
N GLY A 9 22.47 -24.22 -22.92
CA GLY A 9 21.38 -23.96 -21.98
C GLY A 9 20.28 -23.05 -22.56
N VAL A 10 20.60 -22.26 -23.59
CA VAL A 10 19.62 -21.46 -24.34
C VAL A 10 18.65 -22.34 -25.13
N VAL A 11 19.13 -23.43 -25.74
CA VAL A 11 18.29 -24.39 -26.48
C VAL A 11 17.26 -25.02 -25.54
N TYR A 12 17.72 -25.49 -24.37
CA TYR A 12 16.83 -26.00 -23.32
C TYR A 12 15.81 -24.95 -22.88
N ALA A 13 16.25 -23.72 -22.59
CA ALA A 13 15.37 -22.67 -22.08
C ALA A 13 14.28 -22.28 -23.09
N HIS A 14 14.61 -22.19 -24.39
CA HIS A 14 13.62 -21.94 -25.43
C HIS A 14 12.68 -23.12 -25.67
N ALA A 15 13.21 -24.35 -25.71
CA ALA A 15 12.39 -25.55 -25.87
C ALA A 15 11.39 -25.69 -24.71
N LEU A 16 11.84 -25.47 -23.47
CA LEU A 16 10.98 -25.47 -22.30
C LEU A 16 9.94 -24.35 -22.38
N ASN A 17 10.32 -23.11 -22.69
CA ASN A 17 9.37 -22.01 -22.83
C ASN A 17 8.29 -22.32 -23.88
N GLY A 18 8.69 -22.89 -25.02
CA GLY A 18 7.77 -23.35 -26.06
C GLY A 18 6.82 -24.44 -25.56
N ALA A 19 7.34 -25.46 -24.87
CA ALA A 19 6.53 -26.52 -24.27
C ALA A 19 5.52 -25.98 -23.23
N ILE A 20 5.93 -25.01 -22.41
CA ILE A 20 5.07 -24.35 -21.42
C ILE A 20 3.94 -23.55 -22.10
N SER A 21 4.29 -22.81 -23.16
CA SER A 21 3.34 -22.06 -23.96
C SER A 21 2.31 -22.96 -24.64
N GLN A 22 2.72 -24.16 -25.07
CA GLN A 22 1.84 -25.13 -25.75
C GLN A 22 0.66 -25.59 -24.88
N TYR A 23 0.81 -25.63 -23.55
CA TYR A 23 -0.30 -25.93 -22.62
C TYR A 23 -0.94 -24.66 -22.01
N GLY A 24 -0.73 -23.50 -22.61
CA GLY A 24 -1.44 -22.26 -22.29
C GLY A 24 -0.93 -21.52 -21.06
N ARG A 25 0.32 -21.73 -20.65
CA ARG A 25 0.96 -20.95 -19.58
C ARG A 25 2.02 -20.02 -20.16
N MET A 26 2.14 -18.83 -19.59
CA MET A 26 3.22 -17.89 -19.90
C MET A 26 4.30 -18.00 -18.85
N VAL A 27 5.56 -17.94 -19.28
CA VAL A 27 6.73 -17.85 -18.40
C VAL A 27 7.68 -16.77 -18.90
N ALA A 28 8.33 -16.08 -17.97
CA ALA A 28 9.39 -15.16 -18.33
C ALA A 28 10.64 -15.95 -18.74
N LEU A 29 11.19 -15.64 -19.91
CA LEU A 29 12.44 -16.23 -20.39
C LEU A 29 13.56 -15.20 -20.29
N ASN A 30 14.50 -15.45 -19.39
CA ASN A 30 15.73 -14.65 -19.27
C ASN A 30 16.89 -15.36 -19.95
N VAL A 31 17.31 -14.81 -21.11
CA VAL A 31 18.53 -15.22 -21.82
C VAL A 31 19.63 -14.20 -21.50
N GLY A 32 20.62 -14.67 -20.77
CA GLY A 32 21.79 -13.88 -20.41
C GLY A 32 22.84 -13.83 -21.50
N THR A 33 23.68 -12.80 -21.43
CA THR A 33 24.84 -12.60 -22.31
C THR A 33 26.11 -12.86 -21.51
N TRP A 34 27.02 -13.64 -22.08
CA TRP A 34 28.36 -13.93 -21.54
C TRP A 34 29.25 -14.54 -22.63
N PRO A 35 30.57 -14.67 -22.42
CA PRO A 35 31.47 -15.29 -23.40
C PRO A 35 31.06 -16.72 -23.75
N ASP A 36 31.13 -17.07 -25.04
CA ASP A 36 30.79 -18.40 -25.56
C ASP A 36 31.78 -19.51 -25.15
N THR A 37 32.96 -19.11 -24.65
CA THR A 37 34.06 -20.00 -24.27
C THR A 37 34.50 -19.75 -22.83
N GLY A 38 35.09 -20.77 -22.21
CA GLY A 38 35.50 -20.76 -20.81
C GLY A 38 34.62 -21.63 -19.91
N MET A 39 35.21 -22.17 -18.83
CA MET A 39 34.51 -23.08 -17.92
C MET A 39 33.61 -22.35 -16.91
N ASP A 40 33.86 -21.06 -16.68
CA ASP A 40 33.17 -20.16 -15.75
C ASP A 40 32.89 -18.79 -16.40
N PRO A 41 32.02 -18.75 -17.43
CA PRO A 41 31.66 -17.50 -18.10
C PRO A 41 30.91 -16.57 -17.14
N LYS A 42 31.34 -15.31 -17.06
CA LYS A 42 30.72 -14.30 -16.21
C LYS A 42 29.56 -13.61 -16.93
N MET A 43 28.41 -13.53 -16.27
CA MET A 43 27.24 -12.81 -16.79
C MET A 43 27.52 -11.31 -16.89
N THR A 44 26.90 -10.65 -17.87
CA THR A 44 26.90 -9.18 -17.95
C THR A 44 26.08 -8.56 -16.82
N GLU A 45 26.39 -7.31 -16.47
CA GLU A 45 25.59 -6.53 -15.51
C GLU A 45 24.12 -6.41 -15.94
N GLN A 46 23.85 -6.26 -17.24
CA GLN A 46 22.48 -6.22 -17.76
C GLN A 46 21.71 -7.52 -17.51
N THR A 47 22.38 -8.67 -17.63
CA THR A 47 21.76 -9.97 -17.30
C THR A 47 21.41 -10.03 -15.81
N ALA A 48 22.32 -9.57 -14.94
CA ALA A 48 22.07 -9.51 -13.50
C ALA A 48 20.87 -8.61 -13.17
N LYS A 49 20.80 -7.42 -13.79
CA LYS A 49 19.68 -6.49 -13.63
C LYS A 49 18.35 -7.11 -14.03
N ASN A 50 18.27 -7.75 -15.20
CA ASN A 50 17.03 -8.40 -15.66
C ASN A 50 16.54 -9.50 -14.71
N LEU A 51 17.47 -10.26 -14.11
CA LEU A 51 17.13 -11.28 -13.12
C LEU A 51 16.62 -10.66 -11.81
N ILE A 52 17.24 -9.58 -11.36
CA ILE A 52 16.81 -8.83 -10.17
C ILE A 52 15.42 -8.24 -10.39
N ASP A 53 15.20 -7.54 -11.51
CA ASP A 53 13.90 -6.94 -11.86
C ASP A 53 12.79 -8.02 -11.88
N TRP A 54 13.07 -9.19 -12.46
CA TRP A 54 12.14 -10.31 -12.46
C TRP A 54 11.85 -10.84 -11.04
N CYS A 55 12.88 -10.92 -10.18
CA CYS A 55 12.72 -11.36 -8.79
C CYS A 55 11.85 -10.38 -8.00
N TYR A 56 12.06 -9.06 -8.13
CA TYR A 56 11.21 -8.05 -7.49
C TYR A 56 9.75 -8.19 -7.94
N ALA A 57 9.50 -8.32 -9.25
CA ALA A 57 8.14 -8.52 -9.78
C ALA A 57 7.48 -9.80 -9.23
N ALA A 58 8.22 -10.90 -9.15
CA ALA A 58 7.74 -12.17 -8.61
C ALA A 58 7.42 -12.07 -7.11
N VAL A 59 8.32 -11.47 -6.32
CA VAL A 59 8.14 -11.25 -4.88
C VAL A 59 6.93 -10.35 -4.63
N THR A 60 6.80 -9.24 -5.34
CA THR A 60 5.62 -8.35 -5.25
C THR A 60 4.33 -9.10 -5.52
N THR A 61 4.28 -9.89 -6.60
CA THR A 61 3.08 -10.66 -6.96
C THR A 61 2.68 -11.65 -5.87
N VAL A 62 3.65 -12.34 -5.27
CA VAL A 62 3.38 -13.31 -4.20
C VAL A 62 3.02 -12.62 -2.88
N ALA A 63 3.69 -11.52 -2.55
CA ALA A 63 3.49 -10.79 -1.31
C ALA A 63 2.12 -10.10 -1.23
N LEU A 64 1.60 -9.65 -2.39
CA LEU A 64 0.27 -9.02 -2.49
C LEU A 64 -0.87 -10.05 -2.57
N ARG A 65 -0.62 -11.25 -3.08
CA ARG A 65 -1.67 -12.26 -3.31
C ARG A 65 -2.36 -12.67 -2.00
N GLY A 66 -3.68 -12.61 -1.99
CA GLY A 66 -4.53 -12.95 -0.85
C GLY A 66 -4.53 -11.90 0.27
N ARG A 67 -3.79 -10.80 0.11
CA ARG A 67 -3.83 -9.66 1.04
C ARG A 67 -5.04 -8.78 0.75
N ARG A 68 -5.33 -7.88 1.69
CA ARG A 68 -6.45 -6.95 1.57
C ARG A 68 -6.04 -5.50 1.70
N VAL A 69 -6.81 -4.65 1.05
CA VAL A 69 -6.84 -3.21 1.31
C VAL A 69 -8.16 -2.83 1.97
N VAL A 70 -8.14 -1.83 2.84
CA VAL A 70 -9.33 -1.38 3.57
C VAL A 70 -9.76 0.00 3.06
N ILE A 71 -10.96 0.08 2.51
CA ILE A 71 -11.55 1.32 2.01
C ILE A 71 -12.65 1.75 2.98
N PHE A 72 -12.51 2.95 3.52
CA PHE A 72 -13.52 3.59 4.35
C PHE A 72 -14.38 4.53 3.51
N GLY A 73 -15.68 4.24 3.45
CA GLY A 73 -16.63 4.95 2.62
C GLY A 73 -16.78 4.33 1.22
N HIS A 74 -17.24 5.16 0.28
CA HIS A 74 -17.43 4.83 -1.13
C HIS A 74 -16.59 5.79 -2.01
N ASP A 75 -17.01 6.04 -3.25
CA ASP A 75 -16.38 7.00 -4.12
C ASP A 75 -16.53 8.42 -3.57
N SER A 76 -15.40 9.13 -3.46
CA SER A 76 -15.38 10.53 -3.05
C SER A 76 -15.77 11.41 -4.23
N MET A 77 -16.75 12.30 -4.04
CA MET A 77 -17.11 13.36 -5.00
C MET A 77 -17.38 12.88 -6.45
N GLY A 78 -17.78 11.62 -6.64
CA GLY A 78 -17.98 11.03 -7.97
C GLY A 78 -16.69 10.78 -8.75
N MET A 79 -15.55 10.64 -8.07
CA MET A 79 -14.26 10.30 -8.70
C MET A 79 -14.28 8.88 -9.26
N GLU A 80 -14.11 8.75 -10.57
CA GLU A 80 -13.98 7.46 -11.26
C GLU A 80 -12.82 6.61 -10.71
N THR A 81 -11.75 7.25 -10.25
CA THR A 81 -10.59 6.54 -9.69
C THR A 81 -10.86 5.95 -8.29
N ALA A 82 -11.89 6.45 -7.59
CA ALA A 82 -12.35 5.92 -6.31
C ALA A 82 -13.28 4.70 -6.45
N LEU A 83 -13.74 4.39 -7.67
CA LEU A 83 -14.55 3.20 -7.90
C LEU A 83 -13.76 1.91 -7.66
N ALA A 84 -14.17 1.15 -6.64
CA ALA A 84 -13.59 -0.14 -6.31
C ALA A 84 -14.04 -1.24 -7.30
N HIS A 85 -13.28 -1.45 -8.38
CA HIS A 85 -13.51 -2.56 -9.31
C HIS A 85 -13.08 -3.92 -8.71
N ILE A 86 -13.89 -4.45 -7.79
CA ILE A 86 -13.57 -5.64 -6.97
C ILE A 86 -13.15 -6.85 -7.83
N LEU A 87 -13.95 -7.25 -8.82
CA LEU A 87 -13.66 -8.44 -9.63
C LEU A 87 -12.40 -8.29 -10.46
N PRO A 88 -12.19 -7.19 -11.22
CA PRO A 88 -10.92 -6.95 -11.90
C PRO A 88 -9.70 -6.97 -10.98
N ILE A 89 -9.77 -6.31 -9.81
CA ILE A 89 -8.67 -6.22 -8.85
C ILE A 89 -8.33 -7.59 -8.27
N ARG A 90 -9.35 -8.37 -7.87
CA ARG A 90 -9.17 -9.73 -7.36
C ARG A 90 -8.60 -10.66 -8.43
N ASN A 91 -9.16 -10.65 -9.64
CA ASN A 91 -8.75 -11.56 -10.71
C ASN A 91 -7.35 -11.25 -11.25
N THR A 92 -6.96 -9.97 -11.29
CA THR A 92 -5.68 -9.53 -11.86
C THR A 92 -4.56 -9.59 -10.81
N PHE A 93 -4.81 -9.08 -9.60
CA PHE A 93 -3.78 -8.88 -8.58
C PHE A 93 -3.90 -9.85 -7.40
N GLY A 94 -5.00 -10.59 -7.29
CA GLY A 94 -5.26 -11.46 -6.14
C GLY A 94 -5.51 -10.68 -4.85
N LEU A 95 -5.91 -9.41 -4.94
CA LEU A 95 -6.18 -8.54 -3.79
C LEU A 95 -7.66 -8.55 -3.41
N GLU A 96 -7.92 -8.52 -2.11
CA GLU A 96 -9.27 -8.33 -1.55
C GLU A 96 -9.50 -6.87 -1.16
N ILE A 97 -10.73 -6.39 -1.35
CA ILE A 97 -11.14 -5.05 -0.92
C ILE A 97 -12.13 -5.19 0.22
N THR A 98 -11.70 -4.82 1.41
CA THR A 98 -12.58 -4.70 2.59
C THR A 98 -13.16 -3.31 2.61
N ARG A 99 -14.49 -3.20 2.59
CA ARG A 99 -15.20 -1.92 2.62
C ARG A 99 -15.84 -1.74 3.98
N LEU A 100 -15.50 -0.66 4.66
CA LEU A 100 -16.06 -0.31 5.95
C LEU A 100 -16.79 1.02 5.82
N ASP A 101 -17.99 1.08 6.36
CA ASP A 101 -18.73 2.34 6.40
C ASP A 101 -18.03 3.31 7.37
N MET A 102 -17.93 4.59 6.99
CA MET A 102 -17.27 5.59 7.82
C MET A 102 -17.99 5.81 9.17
N LYS A 103 -19.28 5.44 9.27
CA LYS A 103 -19.99 5.45 10.55
C LYS A 103 -19.35 4.53 11.58
N LEU A 104 -18.73 3.42 11.18
CA LEU A 104 -17.97 2.58 12.12
C LEU A 104 -16.84 3.39 12.76
N LEU A 105 -16.07 4.12 11.96
CA LEU A 105 -14.97 4.96 12.45
C LEU A 105 -15.49 6.10 13.34
N ALA A 106 -16.61 6.73 12.95
CA ALA A 106 -17.28 7.75 13.77
C ALA A 106 -17.70 7.20 15.15
N ASP A 107 -18.33 6.01 15.18
CA ASP A 107 -18.75 5.36 16.42
C ASP A 107 -17.53 4.97 17.28
N MET A 108 -16.44 4.51 16.66
CA MET A 108 -15.20 4.18 17.36
C MET A 108 -14.52 5.42 17.97
N LEU A 109 -14.49 6.54 17.25
CA LEU A 109 -14.00 7.82 17.79
C LEU A 109 -14.84 8.28 18.99
N ASN A 110 -16.17 8.26 18.85
CA ASN A 110 -17.10 8.66 19.90
C ASN A 110 -16.96 7.78 21.16
N LYS A 111 -16.74 6.48 20.97
CA LYS A 111 -16.49 5.53 22.06
C LYS A 111 -15.07 5.54 22.60
N LYS A 112 -14.18 6.36 22.02
CA LYS A 112 -12.74 6.37 22.33
C LYS A 112 -12.13 4.97 22.23
N ALA A 113 -12.46 4.24 21.15
CA ALA A 113 -12.00 2.88 20.89
C ALA A 113 -10.53 2.83 20.42
N TYR A 114 -9.64 3.45 21.20
CA TYR A 114 -8.20 3.52 21.00
C TYR A 114 -7.51 3.56 22.36
N ASN A 115 -6.20 3.30 22.39
CA ASN A 115 -5.43 3.41 23.62
C ASN A 115 -5.18 4.88 23.99
N GLU A 116 -5.89 5.39 24.99
CA GLU A 116 -5.74 6.79 25.45
C GLU A 116 -4.31 7.13 25.90
N LYS A 117 -3.56 6.18 26.46
CA LYS A 117 -2.16 6.41 26.84
C LYS A 117 -1.29 6.58 25.60
N GLU A 118 -1.53 5.80 24.57
CA GLU A 118 -0.82 5.92 23.29
C GLU A 118 -1.14 7.24 22.59
N LEU A 119 -2.40 7.69 22.61
CA LEU A 119 -2.78 8.99 22.07
C LEU A 119 -1.99 10.13 22.73
N LYS A 120 -1.85 10.10 24.06
CA LYS A 120 -1.02 11.07 24.81
C LYS A 120 0.45 11.00 24.38
N SER A 121 0.99 9.81 24.16
CA SER A 121 2.36 9.62 23.68
C SER A 121 2.54 10.16 22.26
N LEU A 122 1.62 9.89 21.34
CA LEU A 122 1.62 10.40 19.97
C LEU A 122 1.53 11.93 19.96
N ARG A 123 0.60 12.51 20.71
CA ARG A 123 0.47 13.96 20.87
C ARG A 123 1.74 14.61 21.42
N ALA A 124 2.33 14.03 22.47
CA ALA A 124 3.60 14.51 23.03
C ALA A 124 4.76 14.38 22.03
N TRP A 125 4.78 13.33 21.22
CA TRP A 125 5.77 13.14 20.16
C TRP A 125 5.66 14.21 19.08
N ILE A 126 4.43 14.54 18.63
CA ILE A 126 4.19 15.63 17.68
C ILE A 126 4.62 16.97 18.27
N ASN A 127 4.22 17.26 19.50
CA ASN A 127 4.58 18.52 20.17
C ASN A 127 6.10 18.69 20.29
N ARG A 128 6.85 17.59 20.47
CA ARG A 128 8.31 17.60 20.52
C ARG A 128 8.96 17.92 19.18
N HIS A 129 8.45 17.36 18.07
CA HIS A 129 9.09 17.47 16.75
C HIS A 129 8.56 18.64 15.90
N ILE A 130 7.27 18.95 16.02
CA ILE A 130 6.64 20.05 15.31
C ILE A 130 6.73 21.34 16.14
N GLY A 131 6.46 21.25 17.45
CA GLY A 131 6.55 22.37 18.37
C GLY A 131 5.71 23.56 17.94
N LYS A 132 6.30 24.74 17.92
CA LYS A 132 5.63 26.01 17.58
C LYS A 132 5.10 26.10 16.14
N ARG A 133 5.47 25.17 15.25
CA ARG A 133 4.93 25.10 13.89
C ARG A 133 3.51 24.53 13.84
N LEU A 134 3.05 23.91 14.93
CA LEU A 134 1.68 23.42 15.04
C LEU A 134 0.79 24.59 15.48
N GLU A 135 0.01 25.11 14.55
CA GLU A 135 -0.93 26.19 14.82
C GLU A 135 -2.25 25.62 15.32
N LEU A 136 -2.63 25.99 16.55
CA LEU A 136 -3.91 25.65 17.18
C LEU A 136 -4.50 26.97 17.71
N ARG A 137 -5.71 27.31 17.28
CA ARG A 137 -6.31 28.62 17.60
C ARG A 137 -6.90 28.64 19.00
N ASP A 138 -7.50 27.54 19.42
CA ASP A 138 -8.20 27.38 20.70
C ASP A 138 -8.17 25.92 21.18
N GLU A 139 -8.78 25.67 22.33
CA GLU A 139 -8.88 24.33 22.90
C GLU A 139 -9.71 23.39 22.02
N ALA A 140 -10.74 23.91 21.33
CA ALA A 140 -11.58 23.09 20.45
C ALA A 140 -10.79 22.56 19.25
N ASP A 141 -9.89 23.38 18.68
CA ASP A 141 -8.97 22.94 17.64
C ASP A 141 -7.93 21.94 18.17
N SER A 142 -7.45 22.12 19.41
CA SER A 142 -6.57 21.15 20.08
C SER A 142 -7.25 19.79 20.24
N GLU A 143 -8.50 19.78 20.69
CA GLU A 143 -9.32 18.56 20.83
C GLU A 143 -9.60 17.90 19.49
N ARG A 144 -9.96 18.66 18.45
CA ARG A 144 -10.14 18.14 17.08
C ARG A 144 -8.87 17.52 16.54
N PHE A 145 -7.72 18.13 16.81
CA PHE A 145 -6.43 17.57 16.40
C PHE A 145 -6.16 16.24 17.12
N ASP A 146 -6.42 16.14 18.42
CA ASP A 146 -6.32 14.88 19.16
C ASP A 146 -7.27 13.81 18.59
N MET A 147 -8.47 14.19 18.12
CA MET A 147 -9.36 13.27 17.41
C MET A 147 -8.79 12.82 16.05
N SER A 148 -8.17 13.71 15.26
CA SER A 148 -7.47 13.33 14.02
C SER A 148 -6.31 12.35 14.28
N LEU A 149 -5.60 12.52 15.40
CA LEU A 149 -4.57 11.56 15.83
C LEU A 149 -5.18 10.22 16.27
N ALA A 150 -6.32 10.26 16.95
CA ALA A 150 -7.04 9.06 17.35
C ALA A 150 -7.53 8.25 16.14
N MET A 151 -7.95 8.91 15.05
CA MET A 151 -8.29 8.23 13.79
C MET A 151 -7.15 7.35 13.29
N TYR A 152 -5.92 7.86 13.32
CA TYR A 152 -4.74 7.09 12.93
C TYR A 152 -4.58 5.83 13.77
N LEU A 153 -4.70 5.92 15.09
CA LEU A 153 -4.57 4.77 15.98
C LEU A 153 -5.67 3.72 15.73
N ILE A 154 -6.93 4.16 15.62
CA ILE A 154 -8.06 3.27 15.35
C ILE A 154 -7.85 2.53 14.02
N VAL A 155 -7.57 3.27 12.95
CA VAL A 155 -7.46 2.69 11.61
C VAL A 155 -6.23 1.80 11.52
N ARG A 156 -5.12 2.16 12.17
CA ARG A 156 -3.90 1.34 12.20
C ARG A 156 -4.17 -0.01 12.85
N ASP A 157 -4.81 0.00 14.00
CA ASP A 157 -5.12 -1.23 14.75
C ASP A 157 -6.11 -2.09 13.96
N LEU A 158 -7.15 -1.47 13.37
CA LEU A 158 -8.11 -2.19 12.54
C LEU A 158 -7.47 -2.79 11.28
N MET A 159 -6.56 -2.07 10.63
CA MET A 159 -5.82 -2.60 9.48
C MET A 159 -4.93 -3.77 9.89
N ALA A 160 -4.30 -3.73 11.06
CA ALA A 160 -3.50 -4.83 11.58
C ALA A 160 -4.36 -6.09 11.84
N ASP A 161 -5.52 -5.93 12.49
CA ASP A 161 -6.48 -7.00 12.75
C ASP A 161 -7.01 -7.61 11.44
N LEU A 162 -7.24 -6.75 10.45
CA LEU A 162 -7.64 -7.14 9.11
C LEU A 162 -6.43 -7.54 8.25
N ASN A 163 -5.21 -7.73 8.76
CA ASN A 163 -4.04 -8.09 7.95
C ASN A 163 -3.94 -7.30 6.62
N ALA A 164 -4.30 -6.02 6.67
CA ALA A 164 -4.40 -5.14 5.54
C ALA A 164 -3.03 -4.54 5.22
N ILE A 165 -2.77 -4.33 3.93
CA ILE A 165 -1.48 -3.84 3.43
C ILE A 165 -1.56 -2.43 2.83
N GLY A 166 -2.72 -1.80 2.94
CA GLY A 166 -3.00 -0.48 2.45
C GLY A 166 -4.47 -0.15 2.64
N GLY A 167 -4.85 1.08 2.33
CA GLY A 167 -6.22 1.51 2.48
C GLY A 167 -6.54 2.81 1.78
N GLY A 168 -7.74 3.30 2.01
CA GLY A 168 -8.17 4.59 1.50
C GLY A 168 -9.30 5.14 2.34
N PHE A 169 -9.39 6.46 2.39
CA PHE A 169 -10.41 7.15 3.18
C PHE A 169 -11.12 8.18 2.32
N MET A 170 -12.43 8.03 2.19
CA MET A 170 -13.24 8.85 1.28
C MET A 170 -13.23 10.33 1.68
N SER A 171 -13.38 10.64 2.97
CA SER A 171 -13.42 11.99 3.54
C SER A 171 -14.56 12.89 3.02
N GLN A 172 -14.55 13.21 1.73
CA GLN A 172 -15.49 14.11 1.10
C GLN A 172 -16.64 13.32 0.44
N LEU A 173 -17.90 13.69 0.63
CA LEU A 173 -18.39 14.84 1.42
C LEU A 173 -18.87 14.42 2.81
N GLU A 174 -19.36 13.19 2.94
CA GLU A 174 -20.19 12.70 4.05
C GLU A 174 -19.47 12.75 5.41
N TRP A 175 -18.15 12.68 5.43
CA TRP A 175 -17.38 12.75 6.68
C TRP A 175 -17.01 14.18 7.06
N GLY A 176 -16.48 14.95 6.11
CA GLY A 176 -15.87 16.25 6.42
C GLY A 176 -16.74 17.48 6.13
N SER A 177 -17.60 17.43 5.11
CA SER A 177 -18.17 18.67 4.53
C SER A 177 -19.66 18.65 4.25
N ASP A 178 -20.34 17.50 4.33
CA ASP A 178 -21.80 17.45 4.18
C ASP A 178 -22.50 17.93 5.46
N LEU A 179 -23.08 19.13 5.39
CA LEU A 179 -23.76 19.79 6.50
C LEU A 179 -25.10 19.15 6.89
N ARG A 180 -25.59 18.14 6.15
CA ARG A 180 -26.70 17.30 6.59
C ARG A 180 -26.28 16.34 7.70
N GLY A 181 -24.99 16.00 7.77
CA GLY A 181 -24.37 15.20 8.82
C GLY A 181 -23.67 16.04 9.90
N ILE A 182 -22.89 15.37 10.75
CA ILE A 182 -22.00 16.01 11.72
C ILE A 182 -20.59 15.96 11.11
N PRO A 183 -20.00 17.10 10.71
CA PRO A 183 -18.62 17.13 10.25
C PRO A 183 -17.65 16.57 11.28
N LEU A 184 -16.81 15.63 10.86
CA LEU A 184 -15.81 14.97 11.67
C LEU A 184 -14.38 15.44 11.31
N PRO A 185 -13.38 15.19 12.18
CA PRO A 185 -12.02 15.72 12.01
C PRO A 185 -11.37 15.30 10.69
N VAL A 186 -10.51 16.16 10.16
CA VAL A 186 -9.79 15.91 8.90
C VAL A 186 -8.83 14.71 9.03
N ALA A 187 -8.72 13.93 7.96
CA ALA A 187 -7.93 12.70 7.89
C ALA A 187 -6.45 12.92 7.50
N ASP A 188 -6.04 14.13 7.12
CA ASP A 188 -4.73 14.42 6.51
C ASP A 188 -3.53 13.87 7.32
N VAL A 189 -3.56 14.00 8.64
CA VAL A 189 -2.49 13.53 9.53
C VAL A 189 -2.42 12.00 9.54
N MET A 190 -3.58 11.33 9.58
CA MET A 190 -3.67 9.88 9.51
C MET A 190 -3.12 9.37 8.18
N GLU A 191 -3.56 9.95 7.07
CA GLU A 191 -3.11 9.57 5.73
C GLU A 191 -1.60 9.78 5.57
N SER A 192 -1.09 10.90 6.11
CA SER A 192 0.35 11.20 6.14
C SER A 192 1.14 10.15 6.93
N PHE A 193 0.67 9.74 8.12
CA PHE A 193 1.37 8.72 8.91
C PHE A 193 1.38 7.35 8.23
N PHE A 194 0.29 6.94 7.58
CA PHE A 194 0.29 5.68 6.85
C PHE A 194 1.31 5.66 5.72
N ASN A 195 1.40 6.74 4.94
CA ASN A 195 2.35 6.89 3.85
C ASN A 195 3.79 7.23 4.30
N SER A 196 4.01 7.52 5.59
CA SER A 196 5.34 7.78 6.15
C SER A 196 6.09 6.49 6.52
N THR A 197 7.41 6.55 6.51
CA THR A 197 8.31 5.46 6.95
C THR A 197 8.57 5.47 8.47
N PHE A 198 7.84 6.29 9.20
CA PHE A 198 7.92 6.40 10.66
C PHE A 198 6.64 6.98 11.26
N ASP A 199 6.46 6.74 12.55
CA ASP A 199 5.45 7.35 13.42
C ASP A 199 6.06 7.56 14.84
N HIS A 200 5.22 7.77 15.85
CA HIS A 200 5.67 7.91 17.25
C HIS A 200 6.30 6.63 17.84
N ASN A 201 6.06 5.46 17.24
CA ASN A 201 6.64 4.17 17.63
C ASN A 201 7.98 3.88 16.92
N GLY A 202 8.42 4.77 16.02
CA GLY A 202 9.71 4.68 15.34
C GLY A 202 9.58 4.35 13.87
N ARG A 203 10.58 3.65 13.31
CA ARG A 203 10.60 3.29 11.88
C ARG A 203 9.57 2.21 11.58
N LYS A 204 8.84 2.37 10.49
CA LYS A 204 7.88 1.40 9.96
C LYS A 204 7.92 1.34 8.45
N ALA A 205 7.46 0.24 7.87
CA ALA A 205 7.14 0.23 6.44
C ALA A 205 5.94 1.17 6.19
N PRO A 206 5.91 1.90 5.08
CA PRO A 206 4.72 2.63 4.68
C PRO A 206 3.60 1.63 4.37
N LEU A 207 2.38 1.98 4.75
CA LEU A 207 1.17 1.28 4.35
C LEU A 207 0.44 2.22 3.40
N PRO A 208 0.52 2.01 2.08
CA PRO A 208 -0.08 2.90 1.10
C PRO A 208 -1.52 3.23 1.43
N TYR A 209 -1.82 4.52 1.55
CA TYR A 209 -3.12 4.99 2.00
C TYR A 209 -3.60 6.14 1.12
N ALA A 210 -4.64 5.89 0.34
CA ALA A 210 -5.14 6.84 -0.63
C ALA A 210 -6.15 7.82 0.00
N THR A 211 -5.82 9.11 -0.11
CA THR A 211 -6.75 10.22 0.08
C THR A 211 -7.95 10.06 -0.85
N GLU A 212 -9.12 10.48 -0.40
CA GLU A 212 -10.37 10.46 -1.18
C GLU A 212 -10.82 9.08 -1.65
N ALA A 213 -10.33 8.03 -0.96
CA ALA A 213 -10.54 6.64 -1.35
C ALA A 213 -10.19 6.37 -2.82
N ASP A 214 -9.19 7.07 -3.39
CA ASP A 214 -8.70 6.83 -4.75
C ASP A 214 -8.11 5.41 -4.84
N VAL A 215 -8.92 4.44 -5.26
CA VAL A 215 -8.55 3.04 -5.32
C VAL A 215 -7.51 2.80 -6.41
N GLN A 216 -7.57 3.51 -7.54
CA GLN A 216 -6.56 3.36 -8.60
C GLN A 216 -5.21 3.95 -8.19
N GLY A 217 -5.23 5.10 -7.52
CA GLY A 217 -4.07 5.69 -6.86
C GLY A 217 -3.48 4.75 -5.82
N LEU A 218 -4.32 4.16 -4.98
CA LEU A 218 -3.91 3.16 -3.98
C LEU A 218 -3.19 1.98 -4.62
N LEU A 219 -3.75 1.40 -5.69
CA LEU A 219 -3.10 0.29 -6.40
C LEU A 219 -1.71 0.70 -6.91
N THR A 220 -1.60 1.90 -7.49
CA THR A 220 -0.31 2.42 -7.97
C THR A 220 0.71 2.54 -6.82
N MET A 221 0.31 3.18 -5.72
CA MET A 221 1.16 3.31 -4.53
C MET A 221 1.55 1.96 -3.94
N LEU A 222 0.61 1.01 -3.90
CA LEU A 222 0.82 -0.33 -3.39
C LEU A 222 1.87 -1.08 -4.19
N PHE A 223 1.73 -1.14 -5.51
CA PHE A 223 2.71 -1.83 -6.35
C PHE A 223 4.08 -1.16 -6.32
N MET A 224 4.15 0.17 -6.33
CA MET A 224 5.43 0.89 -6.24
C MET A 224 6.12 0.69 -4.88
N THR A 225 5.36 0.51 -3.80
CA THR A 225 5.92 0.22 -2.47
C THR A 225 6.58 -1.16 -2.41
N TYR A 226 6.00 -2.16 -3.06
CA TYR A 226 6.55 -3.52 -3.06
C TYR A 226 7.64 -3.74 -4.10
N LEU A 227 7.69 -2.92 -5.15
CA LEU A 227 8.73 -2.94 -6.18
C LEU A 227 10.00 -2.15 -5.80
N SER A 228 10.00 -1.41 -4.69
CA SER A 228 11.13 -0.56 -4.25
C SER A 228 11.95 -1.16 -3.12
#